data_AF-A0A917GA34-F1
#
_entry.id   AF-A0A917GA34-F1
#
_cell.length_a   1.000
_cell.length_b   1.000
_cell.length_c   1.000
_cell.angle_alpha   90.00
_cell.angle_beta   90.00
_cell.angle_gamma   90.00
#
_symmetry.space_group_name_H-M   'P 1'
#
loop_
_entity.id
_entity.type
_entity.pdbx_description
1 polymer ?
#
loop_
_entity_poly.entity_id
_entity_poly.type
_entity_poly.pdbx_seq_one_letter_code
_entity_poly.pdbx_strand_id
1 'polypeptide(L)'
;MLDMLSSYHETKKRTKELKHQLEEKRETMKDNRSETASLDNEISIVNSMLSDIEYTIAWLTSGRQPGAMRGIERQAAYKREVPFDSKWLDVMIEQGTIIHELEKPDGEVEEMKEQLVADLKKCLTSTQQDVFIMVAQGLERSNIAKVLGISRQAVHETIVRGKRNIKEAGWMMV
;
A
#
# COMPACT_ATOMS: atom_id res chain seq x y z
N MET A 1 -20.35 -38.32 3.75
CA MET A 1 -20.27 -37.13 2.86
C MET A 1 -19.85 -37.48 1.45
N LEU A 2 -18.77 -38.26 1.24
CA LEU A 2 -18.39 -38.74 -0.11
C LEU A 2 -19.50 -39.55 -0.81
N ASP A 3 -20.18 -40.41 -0.05
CA ASP A 3 -21.32 -41.23 -0.53
C ASP A 3 -22.51 -40.36 -1.02
N MET A 4 -22.80 -39.28 -0.30
CA MET A 4 -23.85 -38.32 -0.69
C MET A 4 -23.46 -37.55 -1.96
N LEU A 5 -22.22 -37.08 -2.09
CA LEU A 5 -21.77 -36.42 -3.33
C LEU A 5 -21.87 -37.36 -4.54
N SER A 6 -21.50 -38.62 -4.37
CA SER A 6 -21.62 -39.63 -5.42
C SER A 6 -23.07 -39.82 -5.86
N SER A 7 -24.02 -39.92 -4.92
CA SER A 7 -25.44 -40.09 -5.26
C SER A 7 -26.03 -38.86 -5.97
N TYR A 8 -25.62 -37.65 -5.60
CA TYR A 8 -26.02 -36.41 -6.29
C TYR A 8 -25.44 -36.32 -7.70
N HIS A 9 -24.19 -36.74 -7.92
CA HIS A 9 -23.61 -36.81 -9.25
C HIS A 9 -24.33 -37.83 -10.15
N GLU A 10 -24.73 -38.97 -9.60
CA GLU A 10 -25.51 -39.97 -10.33
C GLU A 10 -26.91 -39.44 -10.66
N THR A 11 -27.57 -38.78 -9.71
CA THR A 11 -28.87 -38.13 -9.93
C THR A 11 -28.76 -37.07 -11.02
N LYS A 12 -27.73 -36.21 -10.99
CA LYS A 12 -27.45 -35.22 -12.04
C LYS A 12 -27.35 -35.86 -13.42
N LYS A 13 -26.67 -37.00 -13.51
CA LYS A 13 -26.51 -37.74 -14.77
C LYS A 13 -27.85 -38.24 -15.30
N ARG A 14 -28.65 -38.89 -14.44
CA ARG A 14 -30.00 -39.38 -14.79
C ARG A 14 -30.93 -38.24 -15.21
N THR A 15 -30.88 -37.09 -14.54
CA THR A 15 -31.71 -35.92 -14.90
C THR A 15 -31.30 -35.31 -16.24
N LYS A 16 -30.00 -35.33 -16.60
CA LYS A 16 -29.53 -34.92 -17.93
C LYS A 16 -30.02 -35.86 -19.03
N GLU A 17 -29.99 -37.17 -18.77
CA GLU A 17 -30.52 -38.18 -19.70
C GLU A 17 -32.03 -37.99 -19.91
N LEU A 18 -32.79 -37.73 -18.84
CA LEU A 18 -34.21 -37.42 -18.93
C LEU A 18 -34.47 -36.17 -19.77
N LYS A 19 -33.69 -35.10 -19.56
CA LYS A 19 -33.80 -33.88 -20.37
C LYS A 19 -33.61 -34.16 -21.86
N HIS A 20 -32.58 -34.93 -22.21
CA HIS A 20 -32.30 -35.30 -23.60
C HIS A 20 -33.49 -36.05 -24.23
N GLN A 21 -34.07 -37.01 -23.50
CA GLN A 21 -35.25 -37.74 -23.98
C GLN A 21 -36.46 -36.83 -24.22
N LEU A 22 -36.66 -35.81 -23.38
CA LEU A 22 -37.73 -34.83 -23.56
C LEU A 22 -37.48 -33.92 -24.76
N GLU A 23 -36.23 -33.50 -24.98
CA GLU A 23 -35.83 -32.70 -26.14
C GLU A 23 -36.00 -33.48 -27.45
N GLU A 24 -35.64 -34.77 -27.48
CA GLU A 24 -35.89 -35.66 -28.61
C GLU A 24 -37.39 -35.83 -28.88
N LYS A 25 -38.19 -36.09 -27.85
CA LYS A 25 -39.65 -36.20 -27.97
C LYS A 25 -40.26 -34.91 -28.51
N ARG A 26 -39.79 -33.75 -28.04
CA ARG A 26 -40.23 -32.44 -28.52
C ARG A 26 -39.97 -32.27 -30.01
N GLU A 27 -38.79 -32.67 -30.50
CA GLU A 27 -38.47 -32.55 -31.91
C GLU A 27 -39.31 -33.50 -32.77
N THR A 28 -39.63 -34.70 -32.27
CA THR A 28 -40.54 -35.62 -32.99
C THR A 28 -41.99 -35.15 -33.04
N MET A 29 -42.45 -34.35 -32.07
CA MET A 29 -43.84 -33.87 -31.97
C MET A 29 -44.03 -32.41 -32.37
N LYS A 30 -43.07 -31.84 -33.11
CA LYS A 30 -42.99 -30.41 -33.43
C LYS A 30 -44.24 -29.82 -34.09
N ASP A 31 -44.99 -30.65 -34.83
CA ASP A 31 -46.20 -30.22 -35.56
C ASP A 31 -47.44 -30.12 -34.64
N ASN A 32 -47.43 -30.73 -33.45
CA ASN A 32 -48.52 -30.64 -32.48
C ASN A 32 -48.26 -29.52 -31.44
N ARG A 33 -48.92 -28.39 -31.63
CA ARG A 33 -48.75 -27.19 -30.79
C ARG A 33 -49.12 -27.40 -29.31
N SER A 34 -50.09 -28.27 -29.02
CA SER A 34 -50.50 -28.56 -27.63
C SER A 34 -49.48 -29.41 -26.89
N GLU A 35 -48.95 -30.46 -27.53
CA GLU A 35 -47.95 -31.35 -26.92
C GLU A 35 -46.58 -30.69 -26.78
N THR A 36 -46.18 -29.88 -27.77
CA THR A 36 -44.93 -29.10 -27.67
C THR A 36 -44.94 -28.13 -26.49
N ALA A 37 -46.06 -27.44 -26.24
CA ALA A 37 -46.19 -26.56 -25.07
C ALA A 37 -46.12 -27.33 -23.73
N SER A 38 -46.68 -28.54 -23.67
CA SER A 38 -46.55 -29.41 -22.49
C SER A 38 -45.10 -29.83 -22.25
N LEU A 39 -44.41 -30.25 -23.33
CA LEU A 39 -43.02 -30.67 -23.26
C LEU A 39 -42.08 -29.51 -22.91
N ASP A 40 -42.35 -28.29 -23.39
CA ASP A 40 -41.59 -27.09 -23.00
C ASP A 40 -41.70 -26.81 -21.49
N ASN A 41 -42.88 -27.01 -20.90
CA ASN A 41 -43.07 -26.90 -19.46
C ASN A 41 -42.31 -27.99 -18.70
N GLU A 42 -42.36 -29.25 -19.17
CA GLU A 42 -41.60 -30.34 -18.56
C GLU A 42 -40.08 -30.11 -18.64
N ILE A 43 -39.57 -29.65 -19.78
CA ILE A 43 -38.16 -29.29 -19.96
C ILE A 43 -37.76 -28.14 -19.00
N SER A 44 -38.63 -27.14 -18.85
CA SER A 44 -38.41 -26.03 -17.91
C SER A 44 -38.28 -26.54 -16.46
N ILE A 45 -39.16 -27.45 -16.04
CA ILE A 45 -39.12 -28.09 -14.72
C ILE A 45 -37.84 -28.93 -14.56
N VAL A 46 -37.44 -29.70 -15.57
CA VAL A 46 -36.20 -30.49 -15.50
C VAL A 46 -34.96 -29.58 -15.43
N ASN A 47 -34.98 -28.43 -16.10
CA ASN A 47 -33.91 -27.45 -16.01
C ASN A 47 -33.80 -26.84 -14.60
N SER A 48 -34.92 -26.54 -13.93
CA SER A 48 -34.87 -26.05 -12.55
C SER A 48 -34.34 -27.11 -11.60
N MET A 49 -34.76 -28.37 -11.75
CA MET A 49 -34.21 -29.51 -10.99
C MET A 49 -32.69 -29.65 -11.19
N LEU A 50 -32.20 -29.50 -12.42
CA LEU A 50 -30.76 -29.54 -12.71
C LEU A 50 -30.02 -28.41 -12.01
N SER A 51 -30.56 -27.18 -12.03
CA SER A 51 -29.98 -26.03 -11.34
C SER A 51 -29.86 -26.28 -9.84
N ASP A 52 -30.89 -26.85 -9.21
CA ASP A 52 -30.88 -27.17 -7.78
C ASP A 52 -29.86 -28.25 -7.42
N ILE A 53 -29.74 -29.29 -8.26
CA ILE A 53 -28.73 -30.34 -8.09
C ILE A 53 -27.31 -29.76 -8.26
N GLU A 54 -27.10 -28.86 -9.22
CA GLU A 54 -25.80 -28.21 -9.42
C GLU A 54 -25.43 -27.29 -8.25
N TYR A 55 -26.41 -26.56 -7.72
CA TYR A 55 -26.25 -25.73 -6.54
C TYR A 55 -25.86 -26.56 -5.31
N THR A 56 -26.56 -27.67 -5.06
CA THR A 56 -26.26 -28.56 -3.93
C THR A 56 -24.88 -29.20 -4.06
N ILE A 57 -24.50 -29.68 -5.25
CA ILE A 57 -23.14 -30.20 -5.51
C ILE A 57 -22.08 -29.13 -5.25
N ALA A 58 -22.27 -27.90 -5.74
CA ALA A 58 -21.34 -26.80 -5.54
C ALA A 58 -21.19 -26.44 -4.05
N TRP A 59 -22.27 -26.51 -3.28
CA TRP A 59 -22.23 -26.27 -1.85
C TRP A 59 -21.48 -27.40 -1.12
N LEU A 60 -21.83 -28.65 -1.38
CA LEU A 60 -21.23 -29.81 -0.73
C LEU A 60 -19.74 -29.97 -1.04
N THR A 61 -19.30 -29.57 -2.24
CA THR A 61 -17.88 -29.61 -2.64
C THR A 61 -17.06 -28.47 -2.06
N SER A 62 -17.58 -27.23 -2.07
CA SER A 62 -16.84 -26.06 -1.62
C SER A 62 -16.98 -25.77 -0.11
N GLY A 63 -18.01 -26.34 0.54
CA GLY A 63 -18.39 -26.03 1.92
C GLY A 63 -18.87 -24.58 2.10
N ARG A 64 -19.15 -23.86 1.01
CA ARG A 64 -19.53 -22.44 1.00
C ARG A 64 -20.76 -22.26 0.13
N GLN A 65 -21.56 -21.24 0.44
CA GLN A 65 -22.72 -20.91 -0.37
C GLN A 65 -22.30 -20.60 -1.82
N PRO A 66 -22.80 -21.36 -2.82
CA PRO A 66 -22.55 -21.06 -4.22
C PRO A 66 -23.14 -19.72 -4.61
N GLY A 67 -22.42 -18.93 -5.42
CA GLY A 67 -22.89 -17.61 -5.86
C GLY A 67 -22.72 -16.48 -4.85
N ALA A 68 -22.31 -16.76 -3.60
CA ALA A 68 -21.89 -15.72 -2.67
C ALA A 68 -20.55 -15.12 -3.16
N MET A 69 -20.63 -14.04 -3.94
CA MET A 69 -19.45 -13.26 -4.32
C MET A 69 -18.87 -12.62 -3.06
N ARG A 70 -17.57 -12.83 -2.82
CA ARG A 70 -16.85 -12.06 -1.80
C ARG A 70 -16.99 -10.58 -2.14
N GLY A 71 -17.35 -9.75 -1.15
CA GLY A 71 -17.47 -8.31 -1.32
C GLY A 71 -16.20 -7.70 -1.95
N ILE A 72 -16.40 -6.79 -2.91
CA ILE A 72 -15.33 -6.15 -3.69
C ILE A 72 -14.37 -5.32 -2.83
N GLU A 73 -14.83 -4.93 -1.64
CA GLU A 73 -14.11 -4.14 -0.65
C GLU A 73 -12.79 -4.80 -0.24
N ARG A 74 -12.76 -6.13 -0.18
CA ARG A 74 -11.55 -6.89 0.15
C ARG A 74 -10.50 -6.90 -0.96
N GLN A 75 -10.90 -6.68 -2.21
CA GLN A 75 -9.97 -6.53 -3.33
C GLN A 75 -9.50 -5.08 -3.49
N ALA A 76 -10.32 -4.09 -3.12
CA ALA A 76 -10.00 -2.69 -3.34
C ALA A 76 -8.79 -2.20 -2.54
N ALA A 77 -8.60 -2.67 -1.30
CA ALA A 77 -7.42 -2.31 -0.49
C ALA A 77 -6.12 -2.78 -1.16
N TYR A 78 -5.97 -4.09 -1.40
CA TYR A 78 -4.75 -4.67 -1.96
C TYR A 78 -4.49 -4.34 -3.43
N LYS A 79 -5.52 -3.97 -4.22
CA LYS A 79 -5.33 -3.58 -5.62
C LYS A 79 -5.06 -2.09 -5.82
N ARG A 80 -5.41 -1.24 -4.84
CA ARG A 80 -5.09 0.20 -4.87
C ARG A 80 -3.71 0.49 -4.32
N GLU A 81 -3.21 -0.35 -3.41
CA GLU A 81 -1.87 -0.22 -2.87
C GLU A 81 -0.85 -0.73 -3.89
N VAL A 82 -0.09 0.19 -4.47
CA VAL A 82 1.15 -0.15 -5.17
C VAL A 82 2.21 -0.37 -4.09
N PRO A 83 2.80 -1.58 -3.97
CA PRO A 83 3.86 -1.80 -2.99
C PRO A 83 5.01 -0.82 -3.30
N PHE A 84 5.25 0.08 -2.36
CA PHE A 84 6.20 1.17 -2.51
C PHE A 84 7.31 1.00 -1.47
N ASP A 85 8.56 0.88 -1.93
CA ASP A 85 9.73 0.84 -1.06
C ASP A 85 10.18 2.28 -0.80
N SER A 86 10.39 2.63 0.49
CA SER A 86 10.80 3.97 0.92
C SER A 86 12.04 4.48 0.19
N LYS A 87 12.95 3.58 -0.22
CA LYS A 87 14.17 3.96 -0.95
C LYS A 87 13.89 4.54 -2.34
N TRP A 88 12.78 4.16 -2.96
CA TRP A 88 12.37 4.72 -4.26
C TRP A 88 11.94 6.18 -4.13
N LEU A 89 11.48 6.57 -2.95
CA LEU A 89 11.10 7.94 -2.62
C LEU A 89 12.35 8.83 -2.64
N ASP A 90 13.40 8.40 -1.95
CA ASP A 90 14.68 9.12 -1.89
C ASP A 90 15.29 9.29 -3.30
N VAL A 91 15.31 8.21 -4.09
CA VAL A 91 15.83 8.25 -5.47
C VAL A 91 14.99 9.16 -6.37
N MET A 92 13.65 9.14 -6.28
CA MET A 92 12.80 10.02 -7.08
C MET A 92 12.88 11.49 -6.66
N ILE A 93 13.13 11.76 -5.38
CA ILE A 93 13.40 13.11 -4.86
C ILE A 93 14.75 13.60 -5.38
N GLU A 94 15.81 12.78 -5.30
CA GLU A 94 17.15 13.08 -5.83
C GLU A 94 17.13 13.30 -7.35
N GLN A 95 16.35 12.51 -8.09
CA GLN A 95 16.19 12.62 -9.53
C GLN A 95 15.22 13.75 -9.94
N GLY A 96 14.62 14.46 -8.98
CA GLY A 96 13.68 15.57 -9.22
C GLY A 96 12.39 15.16 -9.94
N THR A 97 12.05 13.87 -9.95
CA THR A 97 10.86 13.34 -10.63
C THR A 97 9.59 13.55 -9.80
N ILE A 98 9.73 13.46 -8.47
CA ILE A 98 8.75 14.00 -7.53
C ILE A 98 9.20 15.43 -7.26
N ILE A 99 8.51 16.38 -7.90
CA ILE A 99 8.61 17.78 -7.52
C ILE A 99 7.87 17.86 -6.19
N HIS A 100 8.60 17.66 -5.10
CA HIS A 100 8.18 18.30 -3.88
C HIS A 100 8.22 19.79 -4.23
N GLU A 101 7.06 20.40 -4.46
CA GLU A 101 6.87 21.79 -4.08
C GLU A 101 7.07 21.81 -2.56
N LEU A 102 8.32 21.65 -2.13
CA LEU A 102 8.79 22.38 -0.96
C LEU A 102 8.42 23.79 -1.34
N GLU A 103 7.37 24.32 -0.70
CA GLU A 103 7.18 25.76 -0.61
C GLU A 103 8.58 26.31 -0.42
N LYS A 104 9.09 27.01 -1.45
CA LYS A 104 10.36 27.70 -1.30
C LYS A 104 10.17 28.48 0.00
N PRO A 105 11.06 28.32 1.01
CA PRO A 105 10.92 29.11 2.22
C PRO A 105 10.74 30.55 1.75
N ASP A 106 9.68 31.22 2.23
CA ASP A 106 9.36 32.59 1.83
C ASP A 106 10.66 33.38 1.76
N GLY A 107 10.90 34.17 0.70
CA GLY A 107 12.20 34.84 0.49
C GLY A 107 12.68 35.60 1.74
N GLU A 108 11.73 36.10 2.52
CA GLU A 108 11.93 36.74 3.83
C GLU A 108 12.57 35.81 4.88
N VAL A 109 12.18 34.53 4.93
CA VAL A 109 12.74 33.52 5.86
C VAL A 109 14.18 33.19 5.50
N GLU A 110 14.51 33.13 4.22
CA GLU A 110 15.88 32.86 3.78
C GLU A 110 16.80 34.06 4.05
N GLU A 111 16.33 35.28 3.79
CA GLU A 111 17.04 36.51 4.17
C GLU A 111 17.28 36.62 5.69
N MET A 112 16.28 36.27 6.52
CA MET A 112 16.44 36.24 7.97
C MET A 112 17.48 35.21 8.44
N LYS A 113 17.54 34.03 7.81
CA LYS A 113 18.57 33.03 8.11
C LYS A 113 19.96 33.51 7.71
N GLU A 114 20.10 34.14 6.55
CA GLU A 114 21.37 34.70 6.08
C GLU A 114 21.88 35.79 7.04
N GLN A 115 20.99 36.67 7.49
CA GLN A 115 21.30 37.69 8.49
C GLN A 115 21.73 37.08 9.83
N LEU A 116 21.02 36.06 10.31
CA LEU A 116 21.38 35.33 11.53
C LEU A 116 22.78 34.69 11.41
N VAL A 117 23.07 34.04 10.28
CA VAL A 117 24.39 33.43 10.03
C VAL A 117 25.48 34.51 9.99
N ALA A 118 25.22 35.67 9.37
CA ALA A 118 26.15 36.78 9.32
C ALA A 118 26.44 37.35 10.71
N ASP A 119 25.44 37.45 11.58
CA ASP A 119 25.60 37.96 12.93
C ASP A 119 26.31 36.97 13.85
N LEU A 120 26.00 35.67 13.74
CA LEU A 120 26.75 34.62 14.44
C LEU A 120 28.23 34.62 14.04
N LYS A 121 28.53 34.82 12.75
CA LYS A 121 29.91 34.94 12.27
C LYS A 121 30.67 36.14 12.87
N LYS A 122 29.98 37.23 13.21
CA LYS A 122 30.61 38.38 13.89
C LYS A 122 30.92 38.08 15.37
N CYS A 123 30.08 37.27 16.03
CA CYS A 123 30.22 36.96 17.46
C CYS A 123 31.23 35.83 17.74
N LEU A 124 31.50 34.96 16.76
CA LEU A 124 32.42 33.83 16.91
C LEU A 124 33.75 34.09 16.19
N THR A 125 34.84 33.69 16.84
CA THR A 125 36.18 33.63 16.20
C THR A 125 36.24 32.53 15.14
N SER A 126 37.17 32.64 14.18
CA SER A 126 37.33 31.65 13.09
C SER A 126 37.50 30.22 13.62
N THR A 127 38.30 30.04 14.66
CA THR A 127 38.52 28.73 15.30
C THR A 127 37.26 28.18 15.98
N GLN A 128 36.42 29.05 16.55
CA GLN A 128 35.13 28.63 17.09
C GLN A 128 34.17 28.23 15.97
N GLN A 129 34.11 29.01 14.88
CA GLN A 129 33.26 28.71 13.72
C GLN A 129 33.61 27.34 13.13
N ASP A 130 34.89 27.06 12.90
CA ASP A 130 35.36 25.78 12.37
C ASP A 130 34.95 24.61 13.28
N VAL A 131 35.09 24.77 14.60
CA VAL A 131 34.66 23.75 15.57
C VAL A 131 33.14 23.53 15.52
N PHE A 132 32.32 24.59 15.43
CA PHE A 132 30.87 24.43 15.33
C PHE A 132 30.42 23.79 14.01
N ILE A 133 31.06 24.14 12.88
CA ILE A 133 30.78 23.53 11.58
C ILE A 133 31.10 22.02 11.64
N MET A 134 32.26 21.65 12.19
CA MET A 134 32.64 20.25 12.33
C MET A 134 31.71 19.47 13.27
N VAL A 135 31.24 20.08 14.36
CA VAL A 135 30.23 19.47 15.24
C VAL A 135 28.90 19.28 14.51
N ALA A 136 28.46 20.25 13.70
CA ALA A 136 27.22 20.14 12.93
C ALA A 136 27.28 19.02 11.87
N GLN A 137 28.47 18.75 11.32
CA GLN A 137 28.73 17.63 10.42
C GLN A 137 28.82 16.26 11.13
N GLY A 138 28.63 16.21 12.45
CA GLY A 138 28.61 14.97 13.24
C GLY A 138 30.00 14.43 13.62
N LEU A 139 31.07 15.23 13.50
CA LEU A 139 32.41 14.79 13.90
C LEU A 139 32.53 14.70 15.43
N GLU A 140 33.09 13.60 15.92
CA GLU A 140 33.38 13.44 17.34
C GLU A 140 34.51 14.41 17.77
N ARG A 141 34.43 14.93 19.00
CA ARG A 141 35.42 15.89 19.55
C ARG A 141 36.87 15.38 19.48
N SER A 142 37.07 14.06 19.55
CA SER A 142 38.35 13.39 19.39
C SER A 142 38.92 13.55 17.97
N ASN A 143 38.08 13.50 16.95
CA ASN A 143 38.45 13.68 15.55
C ASN A 143 38.65 15.16 15.22
N ILE A 144 37.82 16.05 15.78
CA ILE A 144 38.01 17.51 15.66
C ILE A 144 39.37 17.94 16.24
N ALA A 145 39.72 17.39 17.41
CA ALA A 145 41.02 17.62 18.03
C ALA A 145 42.20 17.23 17.11
N LYS A 146 42.09 16.08 16.42
CA LYS A 146 43.10 15.62 15.45
C LYS A 146 43.18 16.54 14.23
N VAL A 147 42.03 16.95 13.68
CA VAL A 147 41.95 17.81 12.49
C VAL A 147 42.54 19.21 12.76
N LEU A 148 42.26 19.78 13.93
CA LEU A 148 42.74 21.10 14.33
C LEU A 148 44.11 21.07 15.03
N GLY A 149 44.67 19.89 15.33
CA GLY A 149 45.94 19.76 16.04
C GLY A 149 45.89 20.25 17.50
N ILE A 150 44.72 20.23 18.14
CA ILE A 150 44.51 20.70 19.53
C ILE A 150 44.07 19.54 20.44
N SER A 151 44.11 19.73 21.76
CA SER A 151 43.65 18.70 22.70
C SER A 151 42.13 18.56 22.71
N ARG A 152 41.61 17.37 23.08
CA ARG A 152 40.16 17.13 23.23
C ARG A 152 39.52 18.09 24.24
N GLN A 153 40.26 18.47 25.28
CA GLN A 153 39.83 19.45 26.27
C GLN A 153 39.74 20.85 25.67
N ALA A 154 40.71 21.26 24.85
CA ALA A 154 40.69 22.54 24.15
C ALA A 154 39.46 22.65 23.22
N VAL A 155 39.10 21.58 22.50
CA VAL A 155 37.84 21.55 21.70
C VAL A 155 36.61 21.82 22.58
N HIS A 156 36.54 21.18 23.75
CA HIS A 156 35.42 21.38 24.67
C HIS A 156 35.34 22.82 25.19
N GLU A 157 36.47 23.40 25.61
CA GLU A 157 36.54 24.78 26.08
C GLU A 157 36.16 25.78 24.98
N THR A 158 36.57 25.55 23.74
CA THR A 158 36.21 26.38 22.57
C THR A 158 34.69 26.37 22.34
N ILE A 159 34.03 25.21 22.49
CA ILE A 159 32.56 25.10 22.39
C ILE A 159 31.88 25.87 23.53
N VAL A 160 32.35 25.71 24.77
CA VAL A 160 31.77 26.40 25.94
C VAL A 160 31.91 27.93 25.79
N ARG A 161 33.09 28.42 25.39
CA ARG A 161 33.33 29.84 25.14
C ARG A 161 32.47 30.36 23.99
N GLY A 162 32.35 29.61 22.90
CA GLY A 162 31.50 29.99 21.78
C GLY A 162 30.02 30.09 22.17
N LYS A 163 29.50 29.12 22.95
CA LYS A 163 28.13 29.20 23.51
C LYS A 163 27.95 30.43 24.39
N ARG A 164 28.95 30.77 25.22
CA ARG A 164 28.90 32.00 26.04
C ARG A 164 28.81 33.26 25.18
N ASN A 165 29.63 33.37 24.12
CA ASN A 165 29.61 34.51 23.21
C ASN A 165 28.24 34.67 22.52
N ILE A 166 27.61 33.56 22.11
CA ILE A 166 26.26 33.57 21.52
C ILE A 166 25.21 34.04 22.54
N LYS A 167 25.35 33.63 23.81
CA LYS A 167 24.46 34.05 24.90
C LYS A 167 24.59 35.55 25.19
N GLU A 168 25.82 36.06 25.27
CA GLU A 168 26.10 37.49 25.50
C GLU A 168 25.57 38.35 24.34
N ALA A 169 25.60 37.83 23.12
CA ALA A 169 25.04 38.48 21.94
C ALA A 169 23.50 38.40 21.86
N GLY A 170 22.82 37.78 22.83
CA GLY A 170 21.36 37.77 22.93
C GLY A 170 20.63 36.72 22.08
N TRP A 171 21.36 35.80 21.44
CA TRP A 171 20.78 34.80 20.50
C TRP A 171 20.36 33.48 21.16
N MET A 172 20.36 33.40 22.50
CA MET A 172 19.87 32.24 23.24
C MET A 172 18.67 32.65 24.09
N MET A 173 17.47 32.19 23.70
CA MET A 173 16.30 32.17 24.59
C MET A 173 16.60 31.20 25.75
N VAL A 174 16.34 31.66 26.98
CA VAL A 174 16.35 30.82 28.20
C VAL A 174 15.26 29.77 28.12
#